data_AF-A0A941N5H0-F1
#
_entry.id   AF-A0A941N5H0-F1
#
_cell.length_a   1.000
_cell.length_b   1.000
_cell.length_c   1.000
_cell.angle_alpha   90.00
_cell.angle_beta   90.00
_cell.angle_gamma   90.00
#
_symmetry.space_group_name_H-M   'P 1'
#
loop_
_entity.id
_entity.type
_entity.pdbx_description
1 polymer ?
#
loop_
_entity_poly.entity_id
_entity_poly.type
_entity_poly.pdbx_seq_one_letter_code
_entity_poly.pdbx_strand_id
1 'polypeptide(L)'
;MRLKPLICGSLIALVLFAPACAQDSPSLAAIATVLRESRAQDAETMATQMLAAGVTDPLDGAYLLMDRGLAREQMGRRAEAVKDFTKAIDSQLLPRGDLARAYFDRGVTLDELGRTNDAIADYSRALEQVPGYATALNNRANAYRRTGRYAEARTDYQASLAAGNDQPEYPLYGLGRVAEAQGDPVMAKAFYQRALAANGNFAAANRRMAALASVGNTYALRAPDEPAAPPSAAREEKQRQATPVSDDASDGLMLRPAILDVHKTKPAPVARIASFVPPQPSAGAPVGNRGDLVQLGAWRSQGDAALGWNKASAAAGNLLDGASPRIVEADIPGKGHFWRLRTQAPAGVSAADFCSQLRDKGLSCIAAPS
;
A
#
# COMPACT_ATOMS: atom_id res chain seq x y z
N MET A 1 -19.31 76.38 47.22
CA MET A 1 -18.60 77.35 46.36
C MET A 1 -17.13 77.31 46.76
N ARG A 2 -16.23 76.84 45.87
CA ARG A 2 -14.73 76.91 45.88
C ARG A 2 -13.99 76.22 47.06
N LEU A 3 -12.82 75.57 46.95
CA LEU A 3 -11.89 75.14 45.90
C LEU A 3 -10.93 74.08 46.55
N LYS A 4 -10.39 73.13 45.75
CA LYS A 4 -9.33 72.12 46.04
C LYS A 4 -7.96 72.77 46.45
N PRO A 5 -6.82 72.07 46.83
CA PRO A 5 -6.40 70.70 46.42
C PRO A 5 -5.41 69.85 47.32
N LEU A 6 -5.06 68.62 46.85
CA LEU A 6 -3.74 67.89 46.88
C LEU A 6 -3.15 67.49 48.27
N ILE A 7 -2.65 66.28 48.64
CA ILE A 7 -1.71 65.26 48.09
C ILE A 7 -1.77 64.01 49.03
N CYS A 8 -1.96 62.79 48.51
CA CYS A 8 -1.04 61.62 48.52
C CYS A 8 -0.57 61.06 49.88
N GLY A 9 -0.84 59.77 50.13
CA GLY A 9 -0.36 59.02 51.30
C GLY A 9 -0.78 57.55 51.30
N SER A 10 -0.05 56.75 50.53
CA SER A 10 0.18 55.29 50.57
C SER A 10 -0.69 54.40 51.47
N LEU A 11 -1.48 53.51 50.84
CA LEU A 11 -1.79 52.18 51.37
C LEU A 11 -1.14 51.15 50.45
N ILE A 12 -0.07 50.52 50.95
CA ILE A 12 0.63 49.40 50.32
C ILE A 12 -0.31 48.19 50.39
N ALA A 13 -0.98 47.88 49.27
CA ALA A 13 -1.64 46.60 49.07
C ALA A 13 -0.57 45.59 48.61
N LEU A 14 -0.25 44.65 49.49
CA LEU A 14 0.58 43.49 49.21
C LEU A 14 -0.16 42.59 48.20
N VAL A 15 0.06 42.84 46.91
CA VAL A 15 -0.38 41.92 45.84
C VAL A 15 0.55 40.71 45.87
N LEU A 16 0.08 39.64 46.49
CA LEU A 16 0.65 38.30 46.32
C LEU A 16 0.56 37.97 44.83
N PHE A 17 1.70 38.01 44.15
CA PHE A 17 1.89 37.37 42.85
C PHE A 17 1.67 35.87 43.05
N ALA A 18 0.48 35.39 42.72
CA ALA A 18 0.27 33.97 42.47
C ALA A 18 1.18 33.57 41.29
N PRO A 19 1.99 32.50 41.41
CA PRO A 19 2.69 32.00 40.25
C PRO A 19 1.66 31.51 39.23
N ALA A 20 1.97 31.84 37.99
CA ALA A 20 1.21 31.53 36.79
C ALA A 20 0.73 30.07 36.79
N CYS A 21 -0.45 29.90 36.18
CA CYS A 21 -1.12 28.66 35.78
C CYS A 21 -0.22 27.42 35.85
N ALA A 22 -0.67 26.42 36.61
CA ALA A 22 -0.26 25.04 36.38
C ALA A 22 -0.41 24.75 34.88
N GLN A 23 0.73 24.72 34.17
CA GLN A 23 0.77 24.25 32.81
C GLN A 23 0.51 22.75 32.92
N ASP A 24 -0.68 22.30 32.53
CA ASP A 24 -0.93 20.89 32.28
C ASP A 24 0.22 20.39 31.42
N SER A 25 1.04 19.51 31.99
CA SER A 25 2.18 18.96 31.27
C SER A 25 1.64 18.32 30.00
N PRO A 26 2.19 18.68 28.82
CA PRO A 26 1.62 18.20 27.57
C PRO A 26 1.63 16.68 27.55
N SER A 27 0.49 16.07 27.24
CA SER A 27 0.40 14.62 27.11
C SER A 27 0.97 14.17 25.77
N LEU A 28 1.33 12.88 25.65
CA LEU A 28 1.68 12.27 24.36
C LEU A 28 0.63 12.55 23.26
N ALA A 29 -0.65 12.50 23.64
CA ALA A 29 -1.77 12.82 22.74
C ALA A 29 -1.76 14.28 22.26
N ALA A 30 -1.28 15.22 23.08
CA ALA A 30 -1.13 16.62 22.69
C ALA A 30 -0.05 16.76 21.61
N ILE A 31 1.09 16.07 21.73
CA ILE A 31 2.17 16.12 20.73
C ILE A 31 1.70 15.55 19.39
N ALA A 32 1.03 14.40 19.41
CA ALA A 32 0.46 13.79 18.20
C ALA A 32 -0.56 14.72 17.50
N THR A 33 -1.30 15.53 18.26
CA THR A 33 -2.23 16.53 17.71
C THR A 33 -1.48 17.70 17.08
N VAL A 34 -0.48 18.24 17.77
CA VAL A 34 0.38 19.33 17.27
C VAL A 34 1.11 18.94 15.98
N LEU A 35 1.57 17.67 15.86
CA LEU A 35 2.14 17.13 14.64
C LEU A 35 1.14 17.10 13.46
N ARG A 36 -0.13 16.75 13.72
CA ARG A 36 -1.20 16.78 12.70
C ARG A 36 -1.54 18.20 12.24
N GLU A 37 -1.37 19.19 13.11
CA GLU A 37 -1.51 20.61 12.79
C GLU A 37 -0.30 21.20 12.06
N SER A 38 0.69 20.37 11.67
CA SER A 38 1.95 20.80 11.02
C SER A 38 2.78 21.77 11.86
N ARG A 39 2.60 21.77 13.18
CA ARG A 39 3.35 22.61 14.13
C ARG A 39 4.58 21.86 14.64
N ALA A 40 5.45 21.46 13.71
CA ALA A 40 6.60 20.59 13.99
C ALA A 40 7.54 21.15 15.07
N GLN A 41 7.79 22.46 15.08
CA GLN A 41 8.67 23.09 16.07
C GLN A 41 8.11 22.99 17.50
N ASP A 42 6.79 23.15 17.66
CA ASP A 42 6.12 23.03 18.96
C ASP A 42 6.19 21.58 19.46
N ALA A 43 5.91 20.62 18.57
CA ALA A 43 5.99 19.20 18.87
C ALA A 43 7.41 18.77 19.31
N GLU A 44 8.45 19.25 18.61
CA GLU A 44 9.84 18.98 19.02
C GLU A 44 10.14 19.56 20.41
N THR A 45 9.68 20.79 20.66
CA THR A 45 9.92 21.50 21.92
C THR A 45 9.27 20.76 23.08
N MET A 46 7.99 20.39 22.94
CA MET A 46 7.23 19.62 23.94
C MET A 46 7.92 18.28 24.22
N ALA A 47 8.24 17.51 23.17
CA ALA A 47 8.89 16.21 23.35
C ALA A 47 10.26 16.33 24.02
N THR A 48 11.04 17.36 23.69
CA THR A 48 12.35 17.62 24.30
C THR A 48 12.24 17.98 25.78
N GLN A 49 11.27 18.81 26.15
CA GLN A 49 11.03 19.18 27.54
C GLN A 49 10.60 17.97 28.38
N MET A 50 9.70 17.14 27.86
CA MET A 50 9.25 15.92 28.56
C MET A 50 10.39 14.91 28.75
N LEU A 51 11.21 14.70 27.72
CA LEU A 51 12.39 13.84 27.83
C LEU A 51 13.41 14.36 28.86
N ALA A 52 13.57 15.69 28.96
CA ALA A 52 14.49 16.32 29.91
C ALA A 52 13.97 16.33 31.35
N ALA A 53 12.65 16.43 31.54
CA ALA A 53 12.01 16.36 32.86
C ALA A 53 12.07 14.97 33.50
N GLY A 54 12.44 13.95 32.73
CA GLY A 54 12.41 12.55 33.14
C GLY A 54 11.03 11.96 32.89
N VAL A 55 11.02 10.78 32.26
CA VAL A 55 9.78 10.09 31.92
C VAL A 55 9.53 8.98 32.93
N THR A 56 8.32 8.92 33.48
CA THR A 56 7.95 7.93 34.50
C THR A 56 7.81 6.53 33.92
N ASP A 57 7.24 6.41 32.72
CA ASP A 57 7.17 5.15 31.98
C ASP A 57 8.25 5.15 30.88
N PRO A 58 9.20 4.20 30.89
CA PRO A 58 10.19 4.07 29.82
C PRO A 58 9.58 3.94 28.41
N LEU A 59 8.39 3.35 28.27
CA LEU A 59 7.68 3.25 26.99
C LEU A 59 7.25 4.62 26.46
N ASP A 60 6.77 5.50 27.33
CA ASP A 60 6.46 6.89 26.97
C ASP A 60 7.71 7.61 26.45
N GLY A 61 8.89 7.30 26.99
CA GLY A 61 10.16 7.80 26.50
C GLY A 61 10.45 7.38 25.06
N ALA A 62 10.14 6.14 24.69
CA ALA A 62 10.28 5.65 23.32
C ALA A 62 9.31 6.37 22.36
N TYR A 63 8.06 6.59 22.77
CA TYR A 63 7.09 7.35 21.97
C TYR A 63 7.48 8.82 21.79
N LEU A 64 7.97 9.49 22.85
CA LEU A 64 8.47 10.86 22.75
C LEU A 64 9.65 10.99 21.78
N LEU A 65 10.53 9.99 21.74
CA LEU A 65 11.61 9.94 20.76
C LEU A 65 11.05 9.78 19.34
N MET A 66 10.07 8.91 19.12
CA MET A 66 9.41 8.80 17.81
C MET A 66 8.79 10.13 17.39
N ASP A 67 7.97 10.76 18.23
CA ASP A 67 7.29 12.00 17.91
C ASP A 67 8.27 13.16 17.65
N ARG A 68 9.34 13.26 18.46
CA ARG A 68 10.41 14.23 18.22
C ARG A 68 11.13 13.97 16.90
N GLY A 69 11.36 12.71 16.57
CA GLY A 69 11.93 12.30 15.29
C GLY A 69 11.07 12.76 14.12
N LEU A 70 9.75 12.56 14.19
CA LEU A 70 8.81 12.99 13.15
C LEU A 70 8.78 14.51 13.01
N ALA A 71 8.78 15.25 14.12
CA ALA A 71 8.87 16.71 14.10
C ALA A 71 10.14 17.19 13.38
N ARG A 72 11.29 16.60 13.73
CA ARG A 72 12.59 16.93 13.12
C ARG A 72 12.64 16.62 11.63
N GLU A 73 12.05 15.49 11.23
CA GLU A 73 11.91 15.13 9.82
C GLU A 73 11.08 16.16 9.04
N GLN A 74 9.92 16.57 9.56
CA GLN A 74 9.09 17.63 8.96
C GLN A 74 9.82 18.97 8.81
N MET A 75 10.78 19.27 9.69
CA MET A 75 11.64 20.45 9.63
C MET A 75 12.90 20.27 8.75
N GLY A 76 13.06 19.12 8.10
CA GLY A 76 14.22 18.78 7.28
C GLY A 76 15.47 18.38 8.08
N ARG A 77 15.41 18.31 9.42
CA ARG A 77 16.49 17.90 10.34
C ARG A 77 16.60 16.37 10.41
N ARG A 78 16.72 15.74 9.23
CA ARG A 78 16.66 14.30 9.02
C ARG A 78 17.70 13.49 9.78
N ALA A 79 18.94 13.99 9.88
CA ALA A 79 20.00 13.30 10.61
C ALA A 79 19.69 13.19 12.11
N GLU A 80 19.01 14.18 12.68
CA GLU A 80 18.60 14.15 14.08
C GLU A 80 17.35 13.28 14.29
N ALA A 81 16.43 13.28 13.33
CA ALA A 81 15.30 12.37 13.32
C ALA A 81 15.74 10.90 13.33
N VAL A 82 16.72 10.53 12.49
CA VAL A 82 17.31 9.17 12.48
C VAL A 82 17.88 8.79 13.85
N LYS A 83 18.54 9.72 14.56
CA LYS A 83 19.07 9.46 15.90
C LYS A 83 17.95 9.18 16.90
N ASP A 84 16.86 9.93 16.84
CA ASP A 84 15.72 9.72 17.74
C ASP A 84 15.00 8.40 17.46
N PHE A 85 14.72 8.07 16.20
CA PHE A 85 14.12 6.77 15.86
C PHE A 85 15.03 5.60 16.25
N THR A 86 16.34 5.74 16.08
CA THR A 86 17.30 4.71 16.50
C THR A 86 17.25 4.48 18.00
N LYS A 87 17.24 5.55 18.81
CA LYS A 87 17.09 5.42 20.27
C LYS A 87 15.75 4.78 20.65
N ALA A 88 14.66 5.11 19.97
CA ALA A 88 13.35 4.50 20.21
C ALA A 88 13.37 3.00 19.90
N ILE A 89 13.94 2.59 18.76
CA ILE A 89 14.10 1.18 18.36
C ILE A 89 15.01 0.43 19.35
N ASP A 90 16.16 1.00 19.69
CA ASP A 90 17.17 0.39 20.56
C ASP A 90 16.70 0.24 22.01
N SER A 91 15.65 0.98 22.42
CA SER A 91 15.02 0.78 23.72
C SER A 91 14.39 -0.62 23.86
N GLN A 92 14.01 -1.25 22.75
CA GLN A 92 13.31 -2.53 22.69
C GLN A 92 11.97 -2.56 23.47
N LEU A 93 11.38 -1.40 23.74
CA LEU A 93 10.13 -1.28 24.50
C LEU A 93 8.88 -1.24 23.62
N LEU A 94 9.03 -0.83 22.36
CA LEU A 94 7.90 -0.61 21.46
C LEU A 94 7.15 -1.92 21.14
N PRO A 95 5.81 -1.95 21.27
CA PRO A 95 5.00 -3.06 20.78
C PRO A 95 5.23 -3.29 19.28
N ARG A 96 4.96 -4.51 18.82
CA ARG A 96 5.20 -4.96 17.43
C ARG A 96 4.74 -3.96 16.35
N GLY A 97 3.54 -3.39 16.49
CA GLY A 97 3.01 -2.42 15.52
C GLY A 97 3.76 -1.09 15.52
N ASP A 98 4.08 -0.58 16.70
CA ASP A 98 4.82 0.68 16.85
C ASP A 98 6.30 0.53 16.51
N LEU A 99 6.88 -0.64 16.77
CA LEU A 99 8.23 -0.99 16.32
C LEU A 99 8.28 -1.03 14.79
N ALA A 100 7.26 -1.60 14.13
CA ALA A 100 7.15 -1.57 12.68
C ALA A 100 7.10 -0.12 12.15
N ARG A 101 6.33 0.73 12.81
CA ARG A 101 6.25 2.17 12.50
C ARG A 101 7.59 2.87 12.69
N ALA A 102 8.29 2.62 13.79
CA ALA A 102 9.59 3.24 14.05
C ALA A 102 10.63 2.87 12.98
N TYR A 103 10.68 1.60 12.57
CA TYR A 103 11.50 1.17 11.43
C TYR A 103 11.07 1.86 10.13
N PHE A 104 9.76 1.92 9.84
CA PHE A 104 9.25 2.59 8.65
C PHE A 104 9.61 4.08 8.62
N ASP A 105 9.38 4.82 9.70
CA ASP A 105 9.66 6.26 9.80
C ASP A 105 11.18 6.53 9.68
N ARG A 106 12.03 5.69 10.28
CA ARG A 106 13.48 5.77 10.08
C ARG A 106 13.87 5.46 8.64
N GLY A 107 13.26 4.44 8.03
CA GLY A 107 13.47 4.05 6.64
C GLY A 107 13.15 5.18 5.66
N VAL A 108 11.99 5.84 5.82
CA VAL A 108 11.64 7.03 5.04
C VAL A 108 12.69 8.12 5.19
N THR A 109 13.06 8.44 6.43
CA THR A 109 14.04 9.49 6.73
C THR A 109 15.42 9.19 6.11
N LEU A 110 15.85 7.93 6.15
CA LEU A 110 17.10 7.47 5.52
C LEU A 110 17.05 7.59 4.01
N ASP A 111 15.91 7.28 3.40
CA ASP A 111 15.72 7.37 1.96
C ASP A 111 15.79 8.81 1.47
N GLU A 112 15.19 9.74 2.22
CA GLU A 112 15.30 11.18 1.95
C GLU A 112 16.72 11.74 2.12
N LEU A 113 17.56 11.07 2.91
CA LEU A 113 19.00 11.34 3.02
C LEU A 113 19.81 10.67 1.89
N GLY A 114 19.17 10.00 0.94
CA GLY A 114 19.83 9.24 -0.13
C GLY A 114 20.43 7.91 0.32
N ARG A 115 20.19 7.47 1.55
CA ARG A 115 20.65 6.19 2.11
C ARG A 115 19.68 5.07 1.77
N THR A 116 19.38 4.89 0.48
CA THR A 116 18.30 4.01 -0.01
C THR A 116 18.47 2.55 0.39
N ASN A 117 19.70 2.01 0.46
CA ASN A 117 19.91 0.62 0.91
C ASN A 117 19.60 0.43 2.41
N ASP A 118 19.93 1.42 3.24
CA ASP A 118 19.59 1.38 4.66
C ASP A 118 18.08 1.51 4.85
N ALA A 119 17.42 2.34 4.04
CA ALA A 119 15.97 2.43 4.00
C ALA A 119 15.30 1.09 3.64
N ILE A 120 15.81 0.37 2.63
CA ILE A 120 15.32 -0.97 2.26
C ILE A 120 15.42 -1.95 3.43
N ALA A 121 16.53 -1.90 4.18
CA ALA A 121 16.71 -2.75 5.35
C ALA A 121 15.67 -2.43 6.42
N ASP A 122 15.45 -1.15 6.72
CA ASP A 122 14.45 -0.69 7.69
C ASP A 122 13.01 -1.02 7.26
N TYR A 123 12.64 -0.82 6.00
CA TYR A 123 11.33 -1.25 5.50
C TYR A 123 11.15 -2.77 5.62
N SER A 124 12.22 -3.54 5.40
CA SER A 124 12.16 -4.99 5.57
C SER A 124 11.96 -5.37 7.04
N ARG A 125 12.62 -4.69 7.98
CA ARG A 125 12.37 -4.86 9.42
C ARG A 125 10.95 -4.48 9.80
N ALA A 126 10.41 -3.39 9.25
CA ALA A 126 9.02 -3.02 9.45
C ALA A 126 8.05 -4.13 8.98
N LEU A 127 8.36 -4.79 7.85
CA LEU A 127 7.55 -5.87 7.28
C LEU A 127 7.73 -7.22 8.00
N GLU A 128 8.89 -7.48 8.61
CA GLU A 128 9.05 -8.60 9.56
C GLU A 128 8.11 -8.43 10.76
N GLN A 129 8.00 -7.20 11.26
CA GLN A 129 7.06 -6.88 12.33
C GLN A 129 5.61 -6.92 11.81
N VAL A 130 5.26 -6.28 10.70
CA VAL A 130 3.89 -6.26 10.18
C VAL A 130 3.91 -6.59 8.68
N PRO A 131 3.72 -7.87 8.29
CA PRO A 131 3.83 -8.29 6.89
C PRO A 131 2.85 -7.59 5.93
N GLY A 132 1.69 -7.18 6.44
CA GLY A 132 0.66 -6.47 5.69
C GLY A 132 0.78 -4.94 5.73
N TYR A 133 1.94 -4.38 6.13
CA TYR A 133 2.11 -2.93 6.20
C TYR A 133 2.21 -2.34 4.78
N ALA A 134 1.05 -2.03 4.20
CA ALA A 134 0.90 -1.64 2.80
C ALA A 134 1.78 -0.45 2.40
N THR A 135 1.89 0.57 3.26
CA THR A 135 2.73 1.75 3.01
C THR A 135 4.22 1.39 2.99
N ALA A 136 4.67 0.50 3.89
CA ALA A 136 6.06 0.03 3.91
C ALA A 136 6.39 -0.81 2.67
N LEU A 137 5.47 -1.67 2.21
CA LEU A 137 5.60 -2.38 0.94
C LEU A 137 5.77 -1.41 -0.25
N ASN A 138 4.92 -0.40 -0.36
CA ASN A 138 5.01 0.61 -1.40
C ASN A 138 6.35 1.37 -1.38
N ASN A 139 6.81 1.78 -0.19
CA ASN A 139 8.06 2.54 -0.07
C ASN A 139 9.30 1.69 -0.31
N ARG A 140 9.29 0.42 0.11
CA ARG A 140 10.35 -0.53 -0.26
C ARG A 140 10.37 -0.81 -1.75
N ALA A 141 9.20 -0.93 -2.39
CA ALA A 141 9.08 -1.05 -3.83
C ALA A 141 9.67 0.17 -4.57
N ASN A 142 9.39 1.38 -4.09
CA ASN A 142 9.99 2.61 -4.62
C ASN A 142 11.53 2.58 -4.53
N ALA A 143 12.06 2.14 -3.39
CA ALA A 143 13.50 2.01 -3.18
C ALA A 143 14.14 0.93 -4.07
N TYR A 144 13.48 -0.22 -4.23
CA TYR A 144 13.89 -1.25 -5.19
C TYR A 144 13.89 -0.73 -6.62
N ARG A 145 12.84 -0.01 -7.03
CA ARG A 145 12.74 0.58 -8.37
C ARG A 145 13.90 1.56 -8.65
N ARG A 146 14.21 2.44 -7.69
CA ARG A 146 15.36 3.39 -7.81
C ARG A 146 16.71 2.70 -7.89
N THR A 147 16.84 1.53 -7.26
CA THR A 147 18.07 0.72 -7.29
C THR A 147 18.09 -0.29 -8.46
N GLY A 148 17.13 -0.24 -9.38
CA GLY A 148 17.05 -1.12 -10.55
C GLY A 148 16.53 -2.54 -10.26
N ARG A 149 16.09 -2.80 -9.02
CA ARG A 149 15.55 -4.09 -8.56
C ARG A 149 14.06 -4.22 -8.92
N TYR A 150 13.79 -4.21 -10.23
CA TYR A 150 12.43 -4.09 -10.76
C TYR A 150 11.51 -5.27 -10.46
N ALA A 151 12.06 -6.49 -10.36
CA ALA A 151 11.27 -7.67 -10.01
C ALA A 151 10.73 -7.58 -8.58
N GLU A 152 11.59 -7.25 -7.62
CA GLU A 152 11.20 -7.05 -6.22
C GLU A 152 10.26 -5.85 -6.05
N ALA A 153 10.51 -4.76 -6.78
CA ALA A 153 9.61 -3.60 -6.79
C ALA A 153 8.19 -4.00 -7.24
N ARG A 154 8.07 -4.77 -8.33
CA ARG A 154 6.78 -5.24 -8.83
C ARG A 154 6.05 -6.09 -7.79
N THR A 155 6.76 -7.03 -7.15
CA THR A 155 6.19 -7.89 -6.10
C THR A 155 5.66 -7.06 -4.94
N ASP A 156 6.45 -6.11 -4.44
CA ASP A 156 6.05 -5.29 -3.29
C ASP A 156 4.91 -4.32 -3.63
N TYR A 157 4.87 -3.71 -4.82
CA TYR A 157 3.73 -2.90 -5.23
C TYR A 157 2.43 -3.71 -5.31
N GLN A 158 2.48 -4.93 -5.85
CA GLN A 158 1.33 -5.82 -5.91
C GLN A 158 0.88 -6.25 -4.50
N ALA A 159 1.83 -6.58 -3.62
CA ALA A 159 1.56 -6.91 -2.23
C ALA A 159 0.94 -5.72 -1.48
N SER A 160 1.42 -4.50 -1.71
CA SER A 160 0.85 -3.26 -1.16
C SER A 160 -0.62 -3.11 -1.55
N LEU A 161 -0.95 -3.30 -2.84
CA LEU A 161 -2.33 -3.24 -3.31
C LEU A 161 -3.20 -4.34 -2.69
N ALA A 162 -2.69 -5.57 -2.59
CA ALA A 162 -3.40 -6.70 -1.99
C ALA A 162 -3.64 -6.51 -0.48
N ALA A 163 -2.74 -5.81 0.20
CA ALA A 163 -2.87 -5.45 1.62
C ALA A 163 -3.87 -4.30 1.88
N GLY A 164 -4.52 -3.77 0.84
CA GLY A 164 -5.50 -2.71 0.98
C GLY A 164 -4.88 -1.34 1.24
N ASN A 165 -3.83 -0.98 0.48
CA ASN A 165 -3.25 0.37 0.57
C ASN A 165 -4.33 1.44 0.36
N ASP A 166 -4.47 2.36 1.33
CA ASP A 166 -5.45 3.46 1.31
C ASP A 166 -5.20 4.49 0.19
N GLN A 167 -4.03 4.44 -0.45
CA GLN A 167 -3.64 5.29 -1.57
C GLN A 167 -3.11 4.44 -2.73
N PRO A 168 -3.99 3.65 -3.38
CA PRO A 168 -3.59 2.68 -4.39
C PRO A 168 -3.00 3.32 -5.66
N GLU A 169 -3.20 4.62 -5.89
CA GLU A 169 -2.60 5.34 -7.00
C GLU A 169 -1.06 5.31 -6.99
N TYR A 170 -0.42 5.30 -5.81
CA TYR A 170 1.04 5.26 -5.68
C TYR A 170 1.65 3.93 -6.14
N PRO A 171 1.23 2.76 -5.63
CA PRO A 171 1.76 1.48 -6.10
C PRO A 171 1.36 1.19 -7.56
N LEU A 172 0.19 1.66 -8.03
CA LEU A 172 -0.19 1.55 -9.45
C LEU A 172 0.74 2.37 -10.34
N TYR A 173 1.04 3.60 -9.95
CA TYR A 173 2.00 4.42 -10.66
C TYR A 173 3.40 3.80 -10.67
N GLY A 174 3.84 3.26 -9.53
CA GLY A 174 5.09 2.54 -9.40
C GLY A 174 5.20 1.34 -10.36
N LEU A 175 4.14 0.55 -10.49
CA LEU A 175 4.05 -0.54 -11.48
C LEU A 175 4.14 -0.02 -12.91
N GLY A 176 3.51 1.12 -13.22
CA GLY A 176 3.65 1.78 -14.51
C GLY A 176 5.11 2.16 -14.81
N ARG A 177 5.80 2.76 -13.84
CA ARG A 177 7.23 3.13 -13.96
C ARG A 177 8.12 1.89 -14.14
N VAL A 178 7.82 0.78 -13.47
CA VAL A 178 8.51 -0.50 -13.66
C VAL A 178 8.31 -1.03 -15.10
N ALA A 179 7.09 -0.98 -15.62
CA ALA A 179 6.79 -1.41 -16.99
C ALA A 179 7.52 -0.56 -18.05
N GLU A 180 7.60 0.76 -17.86
CA GLU A 180 8.40 1.63 -18.74
C GLU A 180 9.88 1.26 -18.73
N ALA A 181 10.45 1.02 -17.55
CA ALA A 181 11.85 0.61 -17.42
C ALA A 181 12.16 -0.73 -18.10
N GLN A 182 11.14 -1.57 -18.27
CA GLN A 182 11.23 -2.84 -18.96
C GLN A 182 10.90 -2.75 -20.46
N GLY A 183 10.59 -1.55 -20.97
CA GLY A 183 10.26 -1.33 -22.38
C GLY A 183 8.85 -1.78 -22.76
N ASP A 184 7.92 -1.82 -21.80
CA ASP A 184 6.51 -2.10 -22.02
C ASP A 184 5.63 -0.85 -21.81
N PRO A 185 5.61 0.07 -22.79
CA PRO A 185 4.87 1.33 -22.67
C PRO A 185 3.35 1.12 -22.68
N VAL A 186 2.87 -0.02 -23.20
CA VAL A 186 1.44 -0.34 -23.24
C VAL A 186 0.97 -0.73 -21.84
N MET A 187 1.69 -1.63 -21.17
CA MET A 187 1.39 -2.00 -19.79
C MET A 187 1.57 -0.82 -18.84
N ALA A 188 2.58 0.03 -19.07
CA ALA A 188 2.75 1.28 -18.33
C ALA A 188 1.53 2.18 -18.41
N LYS A 189 1.03 2.43 -19.63
CA LYS A 189 -0.17 3.25 -19.87
C LYS A 189 -1.38 2.70 -19.12
N ALA A 190 -1.58 1.38 -19.12
CA ALA A 190 -2.68 0.74 -18.39
C ALA A 190 -2.58 0.95 -16.87
N PHE A 191 -1.38 0.86 -16.30
CA PHE A 191 -1.18 1.15 -14.88
C PHE A 191 -1.43 2.61 -14.52
N TYR A 192 -1.00 3.56 -15.35
CA TYR A 192 -1.30 4.98 -15.12
C TYR A 192 -2.77 5.31 -15.23
N GLN A 193 -3.49 4.70 -16.17
CA GLN A 193 -4.95 4.82 -16.25
C GLN A 193 -5.62 4.34 -14.96
N ARG A 194 -5.15 3.22 -14.40
CA ARG A 194 -5.66 2.72 -13.11
C ARG A 194 -5.32 3.64 -11.94
N ALA A 195 -4.11 4.22 -11.93
CA ALA A 195 -3.73 5.20 -10.92
C ALA A 195 -4.64 6.44 -10.98
N LEU A 196 -4.94 6.94 -12.19
CA LEU A 196 -5.88 8.06 -12.40
C LEU A 196 -7.33 7.69 -12.09
N ALA A 197 -7.75 6.45 -12.31
CA ALA A 197 -9.07 5.98 -11.90
C ALA A 197 -9.22 5.94 -10.37
N ALA A 198 -8.13 5.62 -9.64
CA ALA A 198 -8.10 5.69 -8.18
C ALA A 198 -8.06 7.14 -7.67
N ASN A 199 -7.27 8.00 -8.32
CA ASN A 199 -7.16 9.41 -7.99
C ASN A 199 -7.05 10.24 -9.28
N GLY A 200 -8.18 10.84 -9.70
CA GLY A 200 -8.28 11.61 -10.93
C GLY A 200 -7.34 12.83 -10.99
N ASN A 201 -6.84 13.28 -9.83
CA ASN A 201 -5.92 14.42 -9.72
C ASN A 201 -4.48 14.00 -9.43
N PHE A 202 -4.06 12.83 -9.94
CA PHE A 202 -2.70 12.34 -9.74
C PHE A 202 -1.76 12.85 -10.85
N ALA A 203 -1.17 14.04 -10.60
CA ALA A 203 -0.37 14.79 -11.57
C ALA A 203 0.78 14.00 -12.19
N ALA A 204 1.45 13.13 -11.42
CA ALA A 204 2.54 12.31 -11.91
C ALA A 204 2.07 11.33 -13.01
N ALA A 205 0.94 10.64 -12.81
CA ALA A 205 0.38 9.78 -13.86
C ALA A 205 -0.11 10.57 -15.07
N ASN A 206 -0.70 11.75 -14.87
CA ASN A 206 -1.14 12.61 -15.98
C ASN A 206 0.04 13.00 -16.90
N ARG A 207 1.20 13.36 -16.32
CA ARG A 207 2.42 13.66 -17.10
C ARG A 207 2.90 12.45 -17.89
N ARG A 208 2.97 11.26 -17.27
CA ARG A 208 3.38 10.04 -17.98
C ARG A 208 2.38 9.64 -19.07
N MET A 209 1.08 9.81 -18.84
CA MET A 209 0.04 9.56 -19.84
C MET A 209 0.17 10.46 -21.08
N ALA A 210 0.54 11.73 -20.90
CA ALA A 210 0.82 12.63 -22.01
C ALA A 210 2.02 12.15 -22.85
N ALA A 211 3.09 11.67 -22.20
CA ALA A 211 4.24 11.09 -22.89
C ALA A 211 3.89 9.79 -23.66
N LEU A 212 2.86 9.07 -23.23
CA LEU A 212 2.36 7.84 -23.84
C LEU A 212 1.15 8.05 -24.76
N ALA A 213 0.87 9.29 -25.20
CA ALA A 213 -0.32 9.61 -25.98
C ALA A 213 -0.39 8.84 -27.32
N SER A 214 0.75 8.64 -27.98
CA SER A 214 0.86 7.89 -29.25
C SER A 214 0.87 6.37 -29.08
N VAL A 215 1.04 5.87 -27.85
CA VAL A 215 1.04 4.44 -27.55
C VAL A 215 -0.39 3.94 -27.60
N GLY A 216 -0.66 2.94 -28.44
CA GLY A 216 -1.99 2.36 -28.60
C GLY A 216 -2.56 1.83 -27.28
N ASN A 217 -3.87 2.00 -27.07
CA ASN A 217 -4.59 1.38 -25.97
C ASN A 217 -4.89 -0.09 -26.33
N THR A 218 -3.91 -1.00 -26.29
CA THR A 218 -4.21 -2.43 -26.49
C THR A 218 -4.73 -3.10 -25.21
N TYR A 219 -4.57 -2.46 -24.05
CA TYR A 219 -5.26 -2.79 -22.80
C TYR A 219 -6.23 -1.66 -22.43
N ALA A 220 -7.19 -1.36 -23.31
CA ALA A 220 -8.34 -0.56 -22.87
C ALA A 220 -8.98 -1.27 -21.67
N LEU A 221 -9.34 -0.52 -20.62
CA LEU A 221 -10.42 -0.92 -19.72
C LEU A 221 -11.65 -1.16 -20.62
N ARG A 222 -11.86 -2.41 -21.02
CA ARG A 222 -12.78 -2.76 -22.11
C ARG A 222 -14.20 -2.40 -21.67
N ALA A 223 -14.88 -1.53 -22.43
CA ALA A 223 -16.32 -1.43 -22.40
C ALA A 223 -16.92 -2.76 -22.95
N PRO A 224 -18.08 -3.22 -22.44
CA PRO A 224 -18.50 -4.63 -22.56
C PRO A 224 -18.71 -5.20 -23.98
N ASP A 225 -18.76 -4.41 -25.06
CA ASP A 225 -19.45 -4.83 -26.30
C ASP A 225 -18.65 -4.83 -27.63
N GLU A 226 -17.32 -4.97 -27.64
CA GLU A 226 -16.57 -5.18 -28.91
C GLU A 226 -15.78 -6.49 -28.92
N PRO A 227 -15.71 -7.25 -30.05
CA PRO A 227 -15.05 -8.57 -30.12
C PRO A 227 -13.51 -8.49 -30.10
N ALA A 228 -12.87 -9.56 -29.61
CA ALA A 228 -11.44 -9.59 -29.29
C ALA A 228 -10.54 -9.59 -30.54
N ALA A 229 -9.53 -8.73 -30.56
CA ALA A 229 -8.43 -8.83 -31.51
C ALA A 229 -7.50 -10.01 -31.13
N PRO A 230 -6.89 -10.70 -32.12
CA PRO A 230 -6.08 -11.88 -31.87
C PRO A 230 -4.76 -11.55 -31.14
N PRO A 231 -4.18 -12.53 -30.41
CA PRO A 231 -2.97 -12.32 -29.62
C PRO A 231 -1.78 -11.98 -30.52
N SER A 232 -1.15 -10.83 -30.29
CA SER A 232 0.16 -10.53 -30.87
C SER A 232 1.22 -11.39 -30.19
N ALA A 233 2.13 -11.93 -31.01
CA ALA A 233 3.08 -12.98 -30.68
C ALA A 233 3.88 -12.72 -29.40
N ALA A 234 4.10 -13.81 -28.66
CA ALA A 234 4.97 -13.92 -27.50
C ALA A 234 6.28 -13.13 -27.68
N ARG A 235 6.43 -12.04 -26.93
CA ARG A 235 7.75 -11.46 -26.67
C ARG A 235 8.37 -12.26 -25.54
N GLU A 236 9.37 -13.06 -25.88
CA GLU A 236 10.29 -13.66 -24.92
C GLU A 236 10.78 -12.57 -23.95
N GLU A 237 10.63 -12.83 -22.64
CA GLU A 237 11.14 -12.02 -21.54
C GLU A 237 12.67 -12.16 -21.49
N LYS A 238 13.35 -11.68 -22.54
CA LYS A 238 14.78 -11.49 -22.53
C LYS A 238 15.01 -10.30 -21.60
N GLN A 239 15.70 -10.51 -20.48
CA GLN A 239 16.28 -9.46 -19.64
C GLN A 239 17.16 -8.56 -20.52
N ARG A 240 16.53 -7.64 -21.26
CA ARG A 240 17.21 -6.51 -21.86
C ARG A 240 17.62 -5.66 -20.67
N GLN A 241 18.90 -5.26 -20.65
CA GLN A 241 19.39 -4.29 -19.70
C GLN A 241 18.42 -3.11 -19.69
N ALA A 242 17.63 -3.02 -18.62
CA ALA A 242 16.65 -1.97 -18.44
C ALA A 242 17.42 -0.66 -18.48
N THR A 243 17.13 0.18 -19.46
CA THR A 243 17.65 1.55 -19.45
C THR A 243 17.07 2.20 -18.21
N PRO A 244 17.89 2.78 -17.31
CA PRO A 244 17.37 3.50 -16.16
C PRO A 244 16.44 4.58 -16.68
N VAL A 245 15.14 4.44 -16.43
CA VAL A 245 14.20 5.55 -16.63
C VAL A 245 14.58 6.54 -15.56
N SER A 246 15.10 7.71 -15.96
CA SER A 246 15.45 8.76 -15.00
C SER A 246 14.24 9.02 -14.10
N ASP A 247 14.45 8.90 -12.79
CA ASP A 247 13.55 9.52 -11.82
C ASP A 247 13.80 11.01 -11.94
N ASP A 248 13.10 11.65 -12.88
CA ASP A 248 13.07 13.09 -12.91
C ASP A 248 12.54 13.53 -11.54
N ALA A 249 13.33 14.32 -10.81
CA ALA A 249 12.95 14.88 -9.51
C ALA A 249 11.62 15.68 -9.56
N SER A 250 11.09 15.91 -10.77
CA SER A 250 9.79 16.51 -11.09
C SER A 250 8.59 15.63 -10.74
N ASP A 251 8.76 14.32 -10.50
CA ASP A 251 7.62 13.46 -10.16
C ASP A 251 7.03 13.76 -8.77
N GLY A 252 7.81 14.38 -7.87
CA GLY A 252 7.30 15.01 -6.64
C GLY A 252 6.54 14.06 -5.70
N LEU A 253 6.75 12.75 -5.82
CA LEU A 253 6.09 11.77 -4.99
C LEU A 253 6.58 11.91 -3.55
N MET A 254 5.67 12.25 -2.64
CA MET A 254 5.98 12.26 -1.22
C MET A 254 6.22 10.83 -0.75
N LEU A 255 7.39 10.57 -0.17
CA LEU A 255 7.68 9.29 0.51
C LEU A 255 6.79 9.11 1.74
N ARG A 256 6.34 10.23 2.30
CA ARG A 256 5.42 10.29 3.43
C ARG A 256 4.15 11.05 3.04
N PRO A 257 3.09 10.34 2.60
CA PRO A 257 1.78 10.96 2.48
C PRO A 257 1.31 11.43 3.88
N ALA A 258 0.43 12.45 3.92
CA ALA A 258 -0.05 13.09 5.14
C ALA A 258 -0.36 12.04 6.24
N ILE A 259 0.15 12.31 7.46
CA ILE A 259 0.23 11.39 8.61
C ILE A 259 -0.90 10.33 8.59
N LEU A 260 -0.58 9.15 8.05
CA LEU A 260 -1.46 7.99 8.10
C LEU A 260 -1.60 7.59 9.57
N ASP A 261 -2.80 7.76 10.10
CA ASP A 261 -3.15 7.37 11.46
C ASP A 261 -3.32 5.84 11.52
N VAL A 262 -2.20 5.13 11.65
CA VAL A 262 -2.17 3.66 11.72
C VAL A 262 -2.78 3.15 13.04
N HIS A 263 -3.12 4.02 14.00
CA HIS A 263 -3.90 3.65 15.19
C HIS A 263 -5.37 3.32 14.88
N LYS A 264 -5.81 3.46 13.62
CA LYS A 264 -7.02 2.76 13.13
C LYS A 264 -6.77 1.26 12.91
N THR A 265 -6.27 0.54 13.92
CA THR A 265 -6.39 -0.93 13.95
C THR A 265 -7.75 -1.34 14.49
N LYS A 266 -8.80 -0.92 13.81
CA LYS A 266 -9.90 -1.83 13.51
C LYS A 266 -9.88 -1.90 11.99
N PRO A 267 -9.76 -3.08 11.34
CA PRO A 267 -9.93 -3.13 9.90
C PRO A 267 -11.24 -2.40 9.62
N ALA A 268 -11.16 -1.26 8.92
CA ALA A 268 -12.36 -0.65 8.40
C ALA A 268 -13.08 -1.78 7.68
N PRO A 269 -14.39 -2.01 7.93
CA PRO A 269 -15.13 -2.97 7.13
C PRO A 269 -14.83 -2.60 5.70
N VAL A 270 -14.20 -3.53 4.97
CA VAL A 270 -13.71 -3.35 3.61
C VAL A 270 -14.69 -2.45 2.91
N ALA A 271 -14.33 -1.17 2.76
CA ALA A 271 -15.15 -0.28 1.98
C ALA A 271 -15.08 -0.92 0.61
N ARG A 272 -16.20 -1.54 0.21
CA ARG A 272 -16.33 -2.16 -1.11
C ARG A 272 -16.04 -1.03 -2.08
N ILE A 273 -14.78 -0.93 -2.52
CA ILE A 273 -14.46 -0.39 -3.83
C ILE A 273 -15.43 -1.14 -4.72
N ALA A 274 -16.30 -0.38 -5.39
CA ALA A 274 -17.47 -0.85 -6.11
C ALA A 274 -17.33 -2.32 -6.46
N SER A 275 -18.10 -3.13 -5.72
CA SER A 275 -18.16 -4.58 -5.90
C SER A 275 -18.06 -4.88 -7.37
N PHE A 276 -17.08 -5.70 -7.74
CA PHE A 276 -17.04 -6.39 -9.01
C PHE A 276 -18.45 -6.90 -9.27
N VAL A 277 -19.19 -6.23 -10.17
CA VAL A 277 -20.40 -6.80 -10.74
C VAL A 277 -19.82 -7.86 -11.66
N PRO A 278 -19.92 -9.17 -11.32
CA PRO A 278 -19.59 -10.19 -12.31
C PRO A 278 -20.42 -9.89 -13.55
N PRO A 279 -19.87 -10.04 -14.77
CA PRO A 279 -20.66 -9.86 -15.98
C PRO A 279 -21.94 -10.65 -15.81
N GLN A 280 -23.08 -9.95 -15.80
CA GLN A 280 -24.37 -10.61 -15.94
C GLN A 280 -24.27 -11.41 -17.24
N PRO A 281 -24.75 -12.67 -17.25
CA PRO A 281 -24.76 -13.45 -18.48
C PRO A 281 -25.48 -12.62 -19.53
N SER A 282 -24.79 -12.33 -20.62
CA SER A 282 -25.41 -11.85 -21.85
C SER A 282 -26.63 -12.74 -22.08
N ALA A 283 -27.81 -12.14 -22.10
CA ALA A 283 -29.05 -12.83 -22.40
C ALA A 283 -28.89 -13.52 -23.77
N GLY A 284 -28.58 -14.83 -23.74
CA GLY A 284 -28.21 -15.56 -24.95
C GLY A 284 -27.26 -16.75 -24.78
N ALA A 285 -26.57 -16.94 -23.65
CA ALA A 285 -25.76 -18.15 -23.45
C ALA A 285 -26.63 -19.32 -22.95
N PRO A 286 -26.61 -20.50 -23.61
CA PRO A 286 -27.38 -21.66 -23.17
C PRO A 286 -26.92 -22.07 -21.77
N VAL A 287 -27.88 -22.28 -20.88
CA VAL A 287 -27.64 -22.79 -19.52
C VAL A 287 -27.07 -24.21 -19.65
N GLY A 288 -25.74 -24.32 -19.65
CA GLY A 288 -25.05 -25.61 -19.66
C GLY A 288 -25.37 -26.39 -18.38
N ASN A 289 -25.59 -27.71 -18.55
CA ASN A 289 -25.93 -28.62 -17.46
C ASN A 289 -24.88 -28.56 -16.34
N ARG A 290 -25.35 -28.64 -15.08
CA ARG A 290 -24.49 -28.64 -13.88
C ARG A 290 -23.42 -29.75 -13.86
N GLY A 291 -23.58 -30.78 -14.68
CA GLY A 291 -22.66 -31.92 -14.80
C GLY A 291 -21.32 -31.64 -15.50
N ASP A 292 -21.14 -30.45 -16.10
CA ASP A 292 -19.95 -30.15 -16.92
C ASP A 292 -18.93 -29.25 -16.20
N LEU A 293 -19.09 -29.01 -14.90
CA LEU A 293 -18.18 -28.16 -14.13
C LEU A 293 -17.01 -28.96 -13.56
N VAL A 294 -15.80 -28.45 -13.75
CA VAL A 294 -14.58 -28.97 -13.12
C VAL A 294 -14.00 -27.95 -12.14
N GLN A 295 -13.35 -28.43 -11.09
CA GLN A 295 -12.66 -27.62 -10.08
C GLN A 295 -11.15 -27.80 -10.19
N LEU A 296 -10.42 -26.71 -10.39
CA LEU A 296 -8.97 -26.72 -10.57
C LEU A 296 -8.19 -26.54 -9.26
N GLY A 297 -8.86 -26.00 -8.22
CA GLY A 297 -8.25 -25.86 -6.90
C GLY A 297 -9.10 -25.06 -5.91
N ALA A 298 -8.54 -24.86 -4.71
CA ALA A 298 -9.10 -24.03 -3.66
C ALA A 298 -8.00 -23.22 -2.96
N TRP A 299 -8.24 -21.93 -2.72
CA TRP A 299 -7.27 -21.00 -2.13
C TRP A 299 -7.85 -20.26 -0.93
N ARG A 300 -6.97 -19.67 -0.11
CA ARG A 300 -7.36 -18.89 1.08
C ARG A 300 -7.87 -17.49 0.72
N SER A 301 -7.57 -16.99 -0.47
CA SER A 301 -8.02 -15.69 -0.96
C SER A 301 -8.52 -15.77 -2.41
N GLN A 302 -9.37 -14.81 -2.79
CA GLN A 302 -9.87 -14.68 -4.16
C GLN A 302 -8.73 -14.31 -5.15
N GLY A 303 -7.78 -13.49 -4.70
CA GLY A 303 -6.62 -13.09 -5.50
C GLY A 303 -5.70 -14.27 -5.83
N ASP A 304 -5.45 -15.15 -4.86
CA ASP A 304 -4.64 -16.36 -5.09
C ASP A 304 -5.35 -17.34 -6.03
N ALA A 305 -6.69 -17.43 -5.96
CA ALA A 305 -7.47 -18.23 -6.89
C ALA A 305 -7.38 -17.67 -8.33
N ALA A 306 -7.34 -16.35 -8.50
CA ALA A 306 -7.14 -15.73 -9.81
C ALA A 306 -5.70 -15.94 -10.35
N LEU A 307 -4.68 -15.84 -9.48
CA LEU A 307 -3.30 -16.21 -9.86
C LEU A 307 -3.18 -17.70 -10.19
N GLY A 308 -3.92 -18.55 -9.48
CA GLY A 308 -4.05 -19.97 -9.75
C GLY A 308 -4.60 -20.26 -11.15
N TRP A 309 -5.59 -19.49 -11.59
CA TRP A 309 -6.11 -19.57 -12.97
C TRP A 309 -5.03 -19.24 -14.00
N ASN A 310 -4.30 -18.13 -13.84
CA ASN A 310 -3.25 -17.75 -14.79
C ASN A 310 -2.18 -18.84 -14.93
N LYS A 311 -1.79 -19.46 -13.81
CA LYS A 311 -0.86 -20.60 -13.82
C LYS A 311 -1.46 -21.83 -14.51
N ALA A 312 -2.74 -22.14 -14.24
CA ALA A 312 -3.42 -23.26 -14.86
C ALA A 312 -3.57 -23.07 -16.38
N SER A 313 -3.96 -21.88 -16.84
CA SER A 313 -4.05 -21.54 -18.27
C SER A 313 -2.71 -21.63 -18.97
N ALA A 314 -1.63 -21.19 -18.33
CA ALA A 314 -0.28 -21.30 -18.91
C ALA A 314 0.19 -22.76 -19.06
N ALA A 315 -0.15 -23.63 -18.10
CA ALA A 315 0.25 -25.04 -18.12
C ALA A 315 -0.68 -25.94 -18.96
N ALA A 316 -1.96 -25.57 -19.09
CA ALA A 316 -2.96 -26.35 -19.82
C ALA A 316 -2.76 -26.31 -21.36
N GLY A 317 -1.92 -25.40 -21.86
CA GLY A 317 -1.87 -25.09 -23.30
C GLY A 317 -3.26 -24.71 -23.80
N ASN A 318 -3.66 -25.27 -24.94
CA ASN A 318 -4.93 -24.92 -25.57
C ASN A 318 -6.18 -25.53 -24.90
N LEU A 319 -6.01 -26.35 -23.85
CA LEU A 319 -7.13 -27.03 -23.20
C LEU A 319 -8.07 -26.07 -22.44
N LEU A 320 -7.57 -24.89 -22.05
CA LEU A 320 -8.37 -23.85 -21.40
C LEU A 320 -8.69 -22.68 -22.33
N ASP A 321 -8.47 -22.82 -23.64
CA ASP A 321 -8.80 -21.78 -24.62
C ASP A 321 -10.31 -21.57 -24.69
N GLY A 322 -10.75 -20.32 -24.52
CA GLY A 322 -12.17 -19.97 -24.46
C GLY A 322 -12.88 -20.40 -23.16
N ALA A 323 -12.20 -21.11 -22.26
CA ALA A 323 -12.71 -21.44 -20.95
C ALA A 323 -12.68 -20.21 -20.03
N SER A 324 -13.71 -20.02 -19.22
CA SER A 324 -13.79 -18.90 -18.28
C SER A 324 -13.64 -19.37 -16.83
N PRO A 325 -12.83 -18.68 -16.00
CA PRO A 325 -12.73 -19.01 -14.59
C PRO A 325 -13.98 -18.58 -13.84
N ARG A 326 -14.44 -19.44 -12.95
CA ARG A 326 -15.49 -19.16 -11.98
C ARG A 326 -14.94 -19.37 -10.57
N ILE A 327 -14.71 -18.27 -9.87
CA ILE A 327 -14.22 -18.28 -8.49
C ILE A 327 -15.43 -18.16 -7.57
N VAL A 328 -15.63 -19.15 -6.69
CA VAL A 328 -16.79 -19.23 -5.80
C VAL A 328 -16.32 -19.39 -4.36
N GLU A 329 -16.88 -18.60 -3.46
CA GLU A 329 -16.70 -18.77 -2.02
C GLU A 329 -17.25 -20.12 -1.57
N ALA A 330 -16.51 -20.82 -0.71
CA ALA A 330 -16.94 -22.07 -0.15
C ALA A 330 -16.32 -22.28 1.23
N ASP A 331 -17.18 -22.42 2.23
CA ASP A 331 -16.80 -22.89 3.55
C ASP A 331 -16.69 -24.42 3.55
N ILE A 332 -15.54 -24.91 3.97
CA ILE A 332 -15.29 -26.35 4.09
C ILE A 332 -15.35 -26.71 5.58
N PRO A 333 -16.33 -27.54 6.01
CA PRO A 333 -16.43 -27.99 7.39
C PRO A 333 -15.09 -28.53 7.90
N GLY A 334 -14.60 -27.99 9.01
CA GLY A 334 -13.32 -28.36 9.62
C GLY A 334 -12.04 -27.84 8.94
N LYS A 335 -12.13 -27.15 7.79
CA LYS A 335 -10.96 -26.57 7.09
C LYS A 335 -11.02 -25.04 6.93
N GLY A 336 -12.18 -24.43 7.18
CA GLY A 336 -12.40 -22.98 7.14
C GLY A 336 -12.83 -22.46 5.78
N HIS A 337 -12.73 -21.14 5.60
CA HIS A 337 -13.16 -20.44 4.39
C HIS A 337 -12.15 -20.59 3.25
N PHE A 338 -12.65 -20.82 2.03
CA PHE A 338 -11.86 -20.93 0.80
C PHE A 338 -12.57 -20.31 -0.41
N TRP A 339 -11.77 -20.10 -1.44
CA TRP A 339 -12.20 -19.70 -2.78
C TRP A 339 -11.89 -20.82 -3.76
N ARG A 340 -12.92 -21.44 -4.34
CA ARG A 340 -12.80 -22.55 -5.30
C ARG A 340 -12.75 -22.00 -6.72
N LEU A 341 -11.72 -22.37 -7.47
CA LEU A 341 -11.61 -22.08 -8.90
C LEU A 341 -12.26 -23.21 -9.68
N ARG A 342 -13.26 -22.87 -10.48
CA ARG A 342 -13.97 -23.79 -11.37
C ARG A 342 -13.93 -23.28 -12.80
N THR A 343 -14.12 -24.19 -13.74
CA THR A 343 -14.38 -23.84 -15.13
C THR A 343 -15.28 -24.90 -15.75
N GLN A 344 -15.83 -24.60 -16.93
CA GLN A 344 -16.71 -25.52 -17.64
C GLN A 344 -15.91 -26.33 -18.64
N ALA A 345 -16.22 -27.62 -18.74
CA ALA A 345 -15.67 -28.47 -19.80
C ALA A 345 -16.11 -27.95 -21.18
N PRO A 346 -15.25 -28.06 -22.21
CA PRO A 346 -15.63 -27.72 -23.57
C PRO A 346 -16.85 -28.51 -24.05
N ALA A 347 -17.64 -27.92 -24.96
CA ALA A 347 -18.83 -28.58 -25.49
C ALA A 347 -18.49 -29.94 -26.13
N GLY A 348 -19.23 -30.99 -25.73
CA GLY A 348 -19.00 -32.36 -26.21
C GLY A 348 -17.89 -33.13 -25.47
N VAL A 349 -17.25 -32.53 -24.45
CA VAL A 349 -16.26 -33.20 -23.60
C VAL A 349 -16.84 -33.38 -22.20
N SER A 350 -16.80 -34.61 -21.67
CA SER A 350 -17.26 -34.85 -20.30
C SER A 350 -16.34 -34.20 -19.27
N ALA A 351 -16.87 -33.80 -18.11
CA ALA A 351 -16.06 -33.25 -17.02
C ALA A 351 -14.95 -34.22 -16.55
N ALA A 352 -15.18 -35.53 -16.64
CA ALA A 352 -14.21 -36.56 -16.29
C ALA A 352 -13.05 -36.61 -17.29
N ASP A 353 -13.35 -36.63 -18.59
CA ASP A 353 -12.34 -36.65 -19.65
C ASP A 353 -11.53 -35.36 -19.67
N PHE A 354 -12.20 -34.23 -19.45
CA PHE A 354 -11.55 -32.93 -19.34
C PHE A 354 -10.59 -32.86 -18.15
N CYS A 355 -10.98 -33.36 -16.97
CA CYS A 355 -10.07 -33.48 -15.84
C CYS A 355 -8.94 -34.49 -16.07
N SER A 356 -9.12 -35.51 -16.89
CA SER A 356 -8.01 -36.38 -17.30
C SER A 356 -6.97 -35.61 -18.11
N GLN A 357 -7.41 -34.90 -19.15
CA GLN A 357 -6.52 -34.11 -20.02
C GLN A 357 -5.77 -33.02 -19.25
N LEU A 358 -6.41 -32.37 -18.29
CA LEU A 358 -5.77 -31.37 -17.44
C LEU A 358 -4.72 -32.00 -16.49
N ARG A 359 -5.00 -33.19 -15.94
CA ARG A 359 -4.04 -33.92 -15.10
C ARG A 359 -2.82 -34.40 -15.89
N ASP A 360 -3.00 -34.77 -17.16
CA ASP A 360 -1.88 -35.10 -18.06
C ASP A 360 -0.97 -33.90 -18.34
N LYS A 361 -1.49 -32.68 -18.17
CA LYS A 361 -0.71 -31.42 -18.15
C LYS A 361 -0.16 -31.04 -16.78
N GLY A 362 -0.27 -31.93 -15.78
CA GLY A 362 0.21 -31.71 -14.42
C GLY A 362 -0.69 -30.80 -13.57
N LEU A 363 -1.95 -30.56 -13.98
CA LEU A 363 -2.89 -29.73 -13.23
C LEU A 363 -3.77 -30.55 -12.29
N SER A 364 -4.09 -29.98 -11.14
CA SER A 364 -5.11 -30.54 -10.25
C SER A 364 -6.49 -30.29 -10.86
N CYS A 365 -7.33 -31.32 -10.92
CA CYS A 365 -8.70 -31.21 -11.43
C CYS A 365 -9.62 -32.21 -10.74
N ILE A 366 -10.80 -31.74 -10.34
CA ILE A 366 -11.88 -32.56 -9.75
C ILE A 366 -13.17 -32.27 -10.52
N ALA A 367 -13.75 -33.29 -11.15
CA ALA A 367 -15.07 -33.17 -11.76
C ALA A 367 -16.12 -33.00 -10.65
N ALA A 368 -17.01 -32.01 -10.79
CA ALA A 368 -18.12 -31.89 -9.86
C ALA A 368 -19.06 -33.10 -10.03
N PRO A 369 -19.56 -33.71 -8.94
CA PRO A 369 -20.57 -34.73 -9.06
C PRO A 369 -21.82 -34.13 -9.73
N SER A 370 -22.33 -34.85 -10.73
CA SER A 370 -23.50 -34.51 -11.53
C SER A 370 -24.76 -34.33 -10.70
#